data_AF-A0A315VR68-F1
#
_entry.id   AF-A0A315VR68-F1
#
_cell.length_a   1.000
_cell.length_b   1.000
_cell.length_c   1.000
_cell.angle_alpha   90.00
_cell.angle_beta   90.00
_cell.angle_gamma   90.00
#
_symmetry.space_group_name_H-M   'P 1'
#
loop_
_entity.id
_entity.type
_entity.pdbx_description
1 polymer ?
#
loop_
_entity_poly.entity_id
_entity_poly.type
_entity_poly.pdbx_seq_one_letter_code
_entity_poly.pdbx_strand_id
1 'polypeptide(L)'
;MEVILTLPELKSNPFKTRICQVFSTSEDRDGSLTFEDFLDLLSAFSDSATLEIKSHYAFRIFDFDDDGTLDSGDLEKLVNCLTGETADTRLTKEEMGQLITNILDESDIDKDGTVNLSEFQHVISRSPDFV
;
A
#
# COMPACT_ATOMS: atom_id res chain seq x y z
N MET A 1 -5.79 -18.23 11.50
CA MET A 1 -6.32 -17.80 10.18
C MET A 1 -7.50 -16.82 10.27
N GLU A 2 -8.51 -17.00 11.14
CA GLU A 2 -9.79 -16.25 10.99
C GLU A 2 -9.95 -14.93 11.78
N VAL A 3 -9.26 -14.70 12.90
CA VAL A 3 -9.67 -13.65 13.84
C VAL A 3 -9.37 -12.22 13.34
N ILE A 4 -8.34 -12.04 12.52
CA ILE A 4 -7.89 -10.71 12.07
C ILE A 4 -8.54 -10.31 10.75
N LEU A 5 -8.73 -11.25 9.82
CA LEU A 5 -9.51 -11.01 8.59
C LEU A 5 -11.01 -10.81 8.86
N THR A 6 -11.48 -11.18 10.05
CA THR A 6 -12.86 -10.96 10.51
C THR A 6 -13.04 -9.67 11.30
N LEU A 7 -11.96 -8.98 11.69
CA LEU A 7 -12.06 -7.65 12.32
C LEU A 7 -12.77 -6.71 11.34
N PRO A 8 -13.84 -6.02 11.75
CA PRO A 8 -14.58 -5.13 10.86
C PRO A 8 -13.69 -4.05 10.23
N GLU A 9 -12.70 -3.57 10.98
CA GLU A 9 -11.67 -2.61 10.55
C GLU A 9 -10.84 -3.14 9.35
N LEU A 10 -10.38 -4.40 9.38
CA LEU A 10 -9.60 -4.99 8.28
C LEU A 10 -10.46 -5.70 7.23
N LYS A 11 -11.66 -6.15 7.58
CA LYS A 11 -12.51 -6.98 6.71
C LYS A 11 -12.92 -6.26 5.44
N SER A 12 -13.16 -4.95 5.54
CA SER A 12 -13.53 -4.07 4.43
C SER A 12 -12.34 -3.51 3.65
N ASN A 13 -11.11 -3.73 4.13
CA ASN A 13 -9.91 -3.23 3.47
C ASN A 13 -9.44 -4.20 2.36
N PRO A 14 -9.34 -3.75 1.09
CA PRO A 14 -8.87 -4.60 -0.01
C PRO A 14 -7.42 -5.05 0.19
N PHE A 15 -6.62 -4.26 0.91
CA PHE A 15 -5.21 -4.54 1.22
C PHE A 15 -4.99 -5.40 2.46
N LYS A 16 -6.04 -5.94 3.10
CA LYS A 16 -5.91 -6.68 4.37
C LYS A 16 -4.88 -7.81 4.34
N THR A 17 -4.75 -8.50 3.21
CA THR A 17 -3.77 -9.57 3.04
C THR A 17 -2.35 -9.03 3.03
N ARG A 18 -2.09 -7.91 2.34
CA ARG A 18 -0.78 -7.24 2.32
C ARG A 18 -0.45 -6.62 3.66
N ILE A 19 -1.42 -5.95 4.29
CA ILE A 19 -1.26 -5.41 5.65
C ILE A 19 -0.84 -6.54 6.61
N CYS A 20 -1.52 -7.69 6.60
CA CYS A 20 -1.10 -8.82 7.42
C CYS A 20 0.32 -9.32 7.07
N GLN A 21 0.71 -9.34 5.80
CA GLN A 21 2.06 -9.76 5.41
C GLN A 21 3.15 -8.78 5.86
N VAL A 22 2.90 -7.47 5.75
CA VAL A 22 3.86 -6.41 6.11
C VAL A 22 4.09 -6.34 7.62
N PHE A 23 3.02 -6.53 8.40
CA PHE A 23 3.10 -6.50 9.86
C PHE A 23 3.46 -7.86 10.47
N SER A 24 3.31 -8.97 9.75
CA SER A 24 3.68 -10.29 10.26
C SER A 24 5.20 -10.41 10.36
N THR A 25 5.69 -10.58 11.59
CA THR A 25 7.09 -10.88 11.88
C THR A 25 7.40 -12.38 11.78
N SER A 26 6.41 -13.20 11.42
CA SER A 26 6.56 -14.65 11.32
C SER A 26 7.36 -15.04 10.07
N GLU A 27 8.50 -15.72 10.25
CA GLU A 27 9.35 -16.19 9.14
C GLU A 27 8.60 -17.11 8.16
N ASP A 28 7.56 -17.80 8.64
CA ASP A 28 6.75 -18.72 7.83
C ASP A 28 5.86 -18.02 6.78
N ARG A 29 5.73 -16.68 6.80
CA ARG A 29 4.77 -15.90 5.97
C ARG A 29 3.36 -16.53 5.94
N ASP A 30 3.00 -17.30 6.97
CA ASP A 30 1.70 -18.01 7.06
C ASP A 30 0.54 -17.03 7.37
N GLY A 31 0.84 -15.73 7.45
CA GLY A 31 -0.13 -14.69 7.76
C GLY A 31 -0.57 -14.70 9.23
N SER A 32 0.18 -15.36 10.11
CA SER A 32 0.02 -15.24 11.56
C SER A 32 0.59 -13.91 12.03
N LEU A 33 -0.26 -13.05 12.56
CA LEU A 33 0.17 -11.86 13.30
C LEU A 33 0.27 -12.24 14.78
N THR A 34 1.40 -11.92 15.39
CA THR A 34 1.54 -12.00 16.84
C THR A 34 0.77 -10.85 17.51
N PHE A 35 0.61 -10.92 18.83
CA PHE A 35 -0.01 -9.82 19.57
C PHE A 35 0.80 -8.52 19.43
N GLU A 36 2.13 -8.61 19.34
CA GLU A 36 3.02 -7.46 19.11
C GLU A 36 2.77 -6.87 17.71
N ASP A 37 2.71 -7.71 16.66
CA ASP A 37 2.40 -7.26 15.30
C ASP A 37 1.04 -6.55 15.21
N PHE A 38 0.06 -7.03 15.98
CA PHE A 38 -1.27 -6.42 16.04
C PHE A 38 -1.26 -5.05 16.74
N LEU A 39 -0.45 -4.90 17.80
CA LEU A 39 -0.26 -3.61 18.45
C LEU A 39 0.47 -2.62 17.55
N ASP A 40 1.48 -3.07 16.80
CA ASP A 40 2.20 -2.23 15.83
C ASP A 40 1.27 -1.77 14.70
N LEU A 41 0.40 -2.66 14.22
CA LEU A 41 -0.64 -2.31 13.26
C LEU A 41 -1.59 -1.25 13.82
N LEU A 42 -2.17 -1.46 15.00
CA LEU A 42 -3.06 -0.46 15.61
C LEU A 42 -2.34 0.87 15.89
N SER A 43 -1.06 0.80 16.26
CA SER A 43 -0.22 1.97 16.49
C SER A 43 -0.03 2.76 15.19
N ALA A 44 0.35 2.10 14.09
CA ALA A 44 0.56 2.71 12.79
C ALA A 44 -0.72 3.32 12.19
N PHE A 45 -1.87 2.67 12.38
CA PHE A 45 -3.17 3.16 11.92
C PHE A 45 -3.85 4.14 12.89
N SER A 46 -3.26 4.40 14.07
CA SER A 46 -3.83 5.35 15.02
C SER A 46 -3.73 6.80 14.55
N ASP A 47 -4.64 7.66 15.01
CA ASP A 47 -4.54 9.12 14.84
C ASP A 47 -3.27 9.71 15.47
N SER A 48 -2.65 9.00 16.42
CA SER A 48 -1.42 9.45 17.08
C SER A 48 -0.16 9.14 16.26
N ALA A 49 -0.24 8.33 15.20
CA ALA A 49 0.90 8.05 14.34
C ALA A 49 1.25 9.26 13.47
N THR A 50 2.54 9.55 13.37
CA THR A 50 3.04 10.62 12.50
C THR A 50 2.82 10.26 11.04
N LEU A 51 2.70 11.28 10.18
CA LEU A 51 2.58 11.10 8.74
C LEU A 51 3.75 10.27 8.18
N GLU A 52 4.95 10.43 8.74
CA GLU A 52 6.15 9.67 8.37
C GLU A 52 5.98 8.16 8.59
N ILE A 53 5.44 7.76 9.75
CA ILE A 53 5.15 6.35 10.06
C ILE A 53 4.07 5.83 9.12
N LYS A 54 2.97 6.59 8.95
CA LYS A 54 1.86 6.18 8.06
C LYS A 54 2.31 6.00 6.62
N SER A 55 3.10 6.95 6.09
CA SER A 55 3.63 6.88 4.73
C SER A 55 4.65 5.75 4.56
N HIS A 56 5.49 5.49 5.56
CA HIS A 56 6.40 4.34 5.54
C HIS A 56 5.65 3.00 5.48
N TYR A 57 4.63 2.80 6.33
CA TYR A 57 3.82 1.58 6.27
C TYR A 57 2.98 1.49 5.01
N ALA A 58 2.40 2.60 4.54
CA ALA A 58 1.67 2.64 3.27
C ALA A 58 2.56 2.23 2.09
N PHE A 59 3.78 2.77 2.01
CA PHE A 59 4.77 2.39 1.01
C PHE A 59 5.03 0.89 1.03
N ARG A 60 5.27 0.34 2.21
CA ARG A 60 5.55 -1.10 2.38
C ARG A 60 4.34 -2.00 2.06
N ILE A 61 3.12 -1.51 2.22
CA ILE A 61 1.89 -2.22 1.81
C ILE A 61 1.73 -2.21 0.29
N PHE A 62 2.14 -1.12 -0.36
CA PHE A 62 2.02 -0.89 -1.79
C PHE A 62 3.12 -1.56 -2.60
N ASP A 63 4.33 -1.65 -2.04
CA ASP A 63 5.44 -2.44 -2.54
C ASP A 63 5.07 -3.92 -2.41
N PHE A 64 4.87 -4.62 -3.54
CA PHE A 64 4.42 -6.02 -3.55
C PHE A 64 5.58 -7.01 -3.53
N ASP A 65 6.72 -6.64 -4.08
CA ASP A 65 7.91 -7.49 -4.15
C ASP A 65 8.92 -7.23 -3.01
N ASP A 66 8.62 -6.25 -2.16
CA ASP A 66 9.42 -5.83 -1.01
C ASP A 66 10.85 -5.42 -1.44
N ASP A 67 10.98 -4.81 -2.63
CA ASP A 67 12.27 -4.37 -3.18
C ASP A 67 12.69 -2.95 -2.74
N GLY A 68 11.77 -2.22 -2.08
CA GLY A 68 12.01 -0.87 -1.58
C GLY A 68 11.73 0.24 -2.61
N THR A 69 11.17 -0.10 -3.76
CA THR A 69 10.76 0.81 -4.83
C THR A 69 9.38 0.43 -5.37
N LEU A 70 8.56 1.41 -5.75
CA LEU A 70 7.28 1.14 -6.40
C LEU A 70 7.48 1.18 -7.91
N ASP A 71 7.46 0.03 -8.54
CA ASP A 71 7.53 -0.09 -9.98
C ASP A 71 6.13 0.06 -10.63
N SER A 72 6.13 0.15 -11.96
CA SER A 72 4.88 0.19 -12.73
C SER A 72 3.98 -1.05 -12.50
N GLY A 73 4.56 -2.22 -12.21
CA GLY A 73 3.82 -3.44 -11.92
C GLY A 73 3.08 -3.38 -10.57
N ASP A 74 3.69 -2.77 -9.57
CA ASP A 74 3.13 -2.63 -8.23
C ASP A 74 2.05 -1.55 -8.18
N LEU A 75 2.25 -0.44 -8.90
CA LEU A 75 1.21 0.55 -9.14
C LEU A 75 0.02 -0.08 -9.90
N GLU A 76 0.26 -0.96 -10.87
CA GLU A 76 -0.81 -1.69 -11.57
C GLU A 76 -1.60 -2.58 -10.60
N LYS A 77 -0.92 -3.36 -9.76
CA LYS A 77 -1.57 -4.21 -8.74
C LYS A 77 -2.35 -3.38 -7.73
N LEU A 78 -1.78 -2.25 -7.29
CA LEU A 78 -2.42 -1.32 -6.36
C LEU A 78 -3.70 -0.73 -6.93
N VAL A 79 -3.65 -0.22 -8.16
CA VAL A 79 -4.82 0.34 -8.84
C VAL A 79 -5.87 -0.75 -9.05
N ASN A 80 -5.48 -1.96 -9.46
CA ASN A 80 -6.41 -3.09 -9.56
C ASN A 80 -7.05 -3.43 -8.19
N CYS A 81 -6.30 -3.33 -7.10
CA CYS A 81 -6.78 -3.62 -5.75
C CYS A 81 -7.76 -2.55 -5.24
N LEU A 82 -7.52 -1.27 -5.53
CA LEU A 82 -8.43 -0.15 -5.22
C LEU A 82 -9.72 -0.19 -6.04
N THR A 83 -9.59 -0.50 -7.33
CA THR A 83 -10.68 -0.42 -8.29
C THR A 83 -11.60 -1.65 -8.21
N GLY A 84 -11.15 -2.72 -7.54
CA GLY A 84 -11.91 -3.92 -7.24
C GLY A 84 -12.12 -4.86 -8.43
N GLU A 85 -12.59 -6.08 -8.16
CA GLU A 85 -12.96 -7.10 -9.17
C GLU A 85 -14.28 -6.81 -9.91
N THR A 86 -14.86 -5.62 -9.75
CA THR A 86 -16.10 -5.25 -10.45
C THR A 86 -15.81 -4.87 -11.89
N ALA A 87 -16.43 -5.59 -12.83
CA ALA A 87 -16.23 -5.42 -14.27
C ALA A 87 -16.55 -4.01 -14.80
N ASP A 88 -17.34 -3.23 -14.06
CA ASP A 88 -17.74 -1.86 -14.41
C ASP A 88 -16.72 -0.78 -14.01
N THR A 89 -15.77 -1.09 -13.12
CA THR A 89 -14.71 -0.15 -12.69
C THR A 89 -13.34 -0.54 -13.23
N ARG A 90 -13.17 -1.76 -13.75
CA ARG A 90 -11.87 -2.24 -14.27
C ARG A 90 -11.36 -1.32 -15.38
N LEU A 91 -10.33 -0.54 -15.03
CA LEU A 91 -9.61 0.32 -15.96
C LEU A 91 -9.09 -0.53 -17.12
N THR A 92 -9.24 0.00 -18.34
CA THR A 92 -8.61 -0.61 -19.50
C THR A 92 -7.10 -0.58 -19.36
N LYS A 93 -6.39 -1.51 -20.03
CA LYS A 93 -4.91 -1.51 -20.01
C LYS A 93 -4.31 -0.16 -20.42
N GLU A 94 -5.00 0.56 -21.32
CA GLU A 94 -4.60 1.89 -21.76
C GLU A 94 -4.79 2.94 -20.66
N GLU A 95 -5.94 2.98 -19.98
CA GLU A 95 -6.19 3.91 -18.88
C GLU A 95 -5.28 3.63 -17.67
N MET A 96 -5.05 2.36 -17.35
CA MET A 96 -4.14 1.98 -16.29
C MET A 96 -2.70 2.40 -16.62
N GLY A 97 -2.25 2.16 -17.86
CA GLY A 97 -0.95 2.64 -18.33
C GLY A 97 -0.84 4.16 -18.28
N GLN A 98 -1.89 4.90 -18.65
CA GLN A 98 -1.91 6.36 -18.55
C GLN A 98 -1.88 6.85 -17.10
N LEU A 99 -2.63 6.23 -16.19
CA LEU A 99 -2.60 6.56 -14.76
C LEU A 99 -1.22 6.30 -14.16
N ILE A 100 -0.63 5.13 -14.41
CA ILE A 100 0.71 4.80 -13.93
C ILE A 100 1.73 5.78 -14.50
N THR A 101 1.65 6.09 -15.79
CA THR A 101 2.56 7.07 -16.43
C THR A 101 2.42 8.45 -15.82
N ASN A 102 1.19 8.91 -15.55
CA ASN A 102 0.97 10.21 -14.90
C ASN A 102 1.45 10.22 -13.44
N ILE A 103 1.20 9.14 -12.69
CA ILE A 103 1.69 8.99 -11.32
C ILE A 103 3.21 9.02 -11.31
N LEU A 104 3.87 8.27 -12.19
CA LEU A 104 5.32 8.28 -12.33
C LEU A 104 5.80 9.67 -12.74
N ASP A 105 5.25 10.32 -13.77
CA ASP A 105 5.71 11.66 -14.17
C ASP A 105 5.55 12.73 -13.06
N GLU A 106 4.56 12.59 -12.18
CA GLU A 106 4.37 13.48 -11.02
C GLU A 106 5.23 13.11 -9.80
N SER A 107 5.56 11.82 -9.63
CA SER A 107 6.19 11.26 -8.42
C SER A 107 7.67 10.99 -8.57
N ASP A 108 8.08 10.49 -9.74
CA ASP A 108 9.44 10.10 -10.12
C ASP A 108 10.25 11.36 -10.46
N ILE A 109 11.05 11.81 -9.49
CA ILE A 109 11.83 13.05 -9.58
C ILE A 109 13.13 12.79 -10.34
N ASP A 110 13.73 11.61 -10.13
CA ASP A 110 15.02 11.25 -10.73
C ASP A 110 14.89 10.55 -12.11
N LYS A 111 13.66 10.23 -12.52
CA LYS A 111 13.29 9.61 -13.80
C LYS A 111 13.89 8.22 -13.97
N ASP A 112 14.00 7.47 -12.87
CA ASP A 112 14.48 6.10 -12.90
C ASP A 112 13.39 5.07 -13.31
N GLY A 113 12.13 5.51 -13.39
CA GLY A 113 10.97 4.70 -13.76
C GLY A 113 10.34 3.95 -12.58
N THR A 114 10.77 4.23 -11.36
CA THR A 114 10.26 3.71 -10.10
C THR A 114 10.02 4.85 -9.12
N VAL A 115 9.28 4.59 -8.04
CA VAL A 115 9.09 5.58 -6.97
C VAL A 115 9.71 5.06 -5.70
N ASN A 116 10.75 5.73 -5.22
CA ASN A 116 11.37 5.37 -3.95
C ASN A 116 10.59 5.94 -2.75
N LEU A 117 10.91 5.49 -1.54
CA LEU A 117 10.24 5.94 -0.31
C LEU A 117 10.26 7.48 -0.14
N SER A 118 11.36 8.14 -0.50
CA SER A 118 11.49 9.60 -0.33
C SER A 118 10.58 10.36 -1.29
N GLU A 119 10.47 9.88 -2.52
CA GLU A 119 9.56 10.42 -3.53
C GLU A 119 8.10 10.18 -3.16
N PHE A 120 7.78 8.97 -2.69
CA PHE A 120 6.45 8.65 -2.21
C PHE A 120 6.03 9.56 -1.05
N GLN A 121 6.91 9.77 -0.06
CA GLN A 121 6.65 10.73 1.03
C GLN A 121 6.43 12.15 0.51
N HIS A 122 7.19 12.57 -0.49
CA HIS A 122 7.02 13.88 -1.12
C HIS A 122 5.64 14.02 -1.77
N VAL A 123 5.18 13.00 -2.50
CA VAL A 123 3.88 12.98 -3.19
C VAL A 123 2.72 12.96 -2.20
N ILE A 124 2.81 12.12 -1.16
CA ILE A 124 1.79 12.05 -0.10
C ILE A 124 1.70 13.37 0.66
N SER A 125 2.83 14.03 0.92
CA SER A 125 2.83 15.35 1.56
C SER A 125 2.18 16.45 0.71
N ARG A 126 2.13 16.27 -0.62
CA ARG A 126 1.52 17.20 -1.58
C ARG A 126 0.08 16.85 -1.95
N SER A 127 -0.39 15.65 -1.60
CA SER A 127 -1.77 15.22 -1.81
C SER A 127 -2.62 15.52 -0.58
N PRO A 128 -3.45 16.59 -0.60
CA PRO A 128 -4.29 16.95 0.55
C PRO A 128 -5.37 15.90 0.87
N ASP A 129 -5.67 14.97 -0.06
CA ASP A 129 -6.59 13.84 0.17
C ASP A 129 -6.03 12.78 1.14
N PHE A 130 -4.73 12.82 1.45
CA PHE A 130 -4.08 11.88 2.38
C PHE A 130 -3.88 12.43 3.81
N VAL A 131 -4.20 13.71 4.04
CA VAL A 131 -4.03 14.42 5.34
C VAL A 131 -5.37 14.69 6.00
#